data_AF-A0A6H9HJA6-F1
#
_entry.id   AF-A0A6H9HJA6-F1
#
_cell.length_a   1.000
_cell.length_b   1.000
_cell.length_c   1.000
_cell.angle_alpha   90.00
_cell.angle_beta   90.00
_cell.angle_gamma   90.00
#
_symmetry.space_group_name_H-M   'P 1'
#
loop_
_entity.id
_entity.type
_entity.pdbx_description
1 polymer ?
#
loop_
_entity_poly.entity_id
_entity_poly.type
_entity_poly.pdbx_seq_one_letter_code
_entity_poly.pdbx_strand_id
1 'polypeptide(L)'
;MPTAKFETPEGDEIEVDPADVVNISTGKEDETTVIELDDGDEITVVATPVEVAAELGLDPLDFIDPDEDDEPAEDYDDEDEDGYADE
;
A
#
# COMPACT_ATOMS: atom_id res chain seq x y z
N MET A 1 -13.81 -16.73 0.21
CA MET A 1 -12.58 -17.50 -0.11
C MET A 1 -11.88 -17.76 1.23
N PRO A 2 -10.72 -18.44 1.36
CA PRO A 2 -9.99 -18.35 2.63
C PRO A 2 -9.51 -16.89 2.83
N THR A 3 -9.60 -16.37 4.05
CA THR A 3 -8.98 -15.10 4.46
C THR A 3 -7.48 -15.30 4.70
N ALA A 4 -6.68 -14.27 4.44
CA ALA A 4 -5.25 -14.26 4.74
C ALA A 4 -4.98 -13.40 5.98
N LYS A 5 -3.89 -13.71 6.70
CA LYS A 5 -3.48 -12.99 7.91
C LYS A 5 -2.19 -12.24 7.66
N PHE A 6 -2.16 -10.99 8.08
CA PHE A 6 -0.99 -10.14 7.96
C PHE A 6 -0.69 -9.44 9.27
N GLU A 7 0.58 -9.15 9.50
CA GLU A 7 1.02 -8.30 10.60
C GLU A 7 1.07 -6.84 10.12
N THR A 8 0.55 -5.93 10.93
CA THR A 8 0.65 -4.49 10.71
C THR A 8 1.98 -3.97 11.26
N PRO A 9 2.46 -2.79 10.82
CA PRO A 9 3.69 -2.19 11.36
C PRO A 9 3.63 -1.92 12.88
N GLU A 10 2.42 -1.84 13.46
CA GLU A 10 2.19 -1.69 14.90
C GLU A 10 2.34 -3.01 15.68
N GLY A 11 2.43 -4.14 14.97
CA GLY A 11 2.52 -5.49 15.54
C GLY A 11 1.15 -6.14 15.82
N ASP A 12 0.07 -5.57 15.29
CA ASP A 12 -1.28 -6.16 15.34
C ASP A 12 -1.50 -7.09 14.14
N GLU A 13 -2.20 -8.22 14.38
CA GLU A 13 -2.61 -9.15 13.32
C GLU A 13 -3.98 -8.76 12.75
N ILE A 14 -4.07 -8.67 11.44
CA ILE A 14 -5.31 -8.41 10.70
C ILE A 14 -5.69 -9.59 9.80
N GLU A 15 -6.98 -9.73 9.52
CA GLU A 15 -7.50 -10.67 8.50
C GLU A 15 -8.04 -9.89 7.31
N VAL A 16 -7.62 -10.29 6.11
CA VAL A 16 -8.02 -9.70 4.83
C VAL A 16 -8.73 -10.75 3.98
N ASP A 17 -9.91 -10.43 3.45
CA ASP A 17 -10.59 -11.30 2.47
C ASP A 17 -10.13 -10.92 1.07
N PRO A 18 -9.57 -11.87 0.28
CA PRO A 18 -9.17 -11.59 -1.10
C PRO A 18 -10.33 -11.16 -2.00
N ALA A 19 -11.58 -11.42 -1.62
CA ALA A 19 -12.75 -10.96 -2.38
C ALA A 19 -12.98 -9.44 -2.26
N ASP A 20 -12.44 -8.81 -1.21
CA ASP A 20 -12.60 -7.39 -0.95
C ASP A 20 -11.41 -6.58 -1.49
N VAL A 21 -10.30 -7.22 -1.87
CA VAL A 21 -9.09 -6.52 -2.36
C VAL A 21 -9.29 -6.05 -3.79
N VAL A 22 -9.01 -4.77 -4.03
CA VAL A 22 -9.10 -4.15 -5.37
C VAL A 22 -7.76 -3.67 -5.91
N ASN A 23 -6.80 -3.34 -5.02
CA ASN A 23 -5.46 -2.90 -5.41
C ASN A 23 -4.42 -3.24 -4.33
N ILE A 24 -3.18 -3.49 -4.74
CA ILE A 24 -2.03 -3.74 -3.86
C ILE A 24 -0.88 -2.82 -4.32
N SER A 25 -0.49 -1.88 -3.46
CA SER A 25 0.58 -0.91 -3.73
C SER A 25 1.67 -0.95 -2.66
N THR A 26 2.84 -0.42 -3.00
CA THR A 26 3.95 -0.31 -2.05
C THR A 26 3.63 0.69 -0.94
N GLY A 27 3.95 0.35 0.31
CA GLY A 27 3.75 1.25 1.44
C GLY A 27 4.81 2.34 1.54
N LYS A 28 4.54 3.34 2.38
CA LYS A 28 5.47 4.47 2.64
C LYS A 28 6.73 4.04 3.39
N GLU A 29 6.65 2.96 4.16
CA GLU A 29 7.76 2.41 4.92
C GLU A 29 8.39 1.23 4.16
N ASP A 30 9.70 1.05 4.31
CA ASP A 30 10.40 -0.10 3.74
C ASP A 30 9.73 -1.41 4.15
N GLU A 31 9.59 -2.34 3.20
CA GLU A 31 9.02 -3.68 3.43
C GLU A 31 7.55 -3.67 3.88
N THR A 32 6.82 -2.57 3.63
CA THR A 32 5.37 -2.49 3.85
C THR A 32 4.59 -2.43 2.54
N THR A 33 3.35 -2.88 2.58
CA THR A 33 2.40 -2.90 1.46
C THR A 33 1.08 -2.29 1.92
N VAL A 34 0.45 -1.52 1.05
CA VAL A 34 -0.91 -0.99 1.23
C VAL A 34 -1.88 -1.85 0.42
N ILE A 35 -2.92 -2.35 1.07
CA ILE A 35 -4.00 -3.13 0.48
C ILE A 35 -5.24 -2.23 0.45
N GLU A 36 -5.71 -1.90 -0.76
CA GLU A 36 -6.98 -1.19 -0.94
C GLU A 36 -8.14 -2.18 -1.04
N LEU A 37 -9.20 -1.90 -0.29
CA LEU A 37 -10.43 -2.69 -0.27
C LEU A 37 -11.57 -2.03 -1.07
N ASP A 38 -12.57 -2.81 -1.48
CA ASP A 38 -13.73 -2.35 -2.27
C ASP A 38 -14.60 -1.29 -1.54
N ASP A 39 -14.57 -1.26 -0.20
CA ASP A 39 -15.25 -0.22 0.60
C ASP A 39 -14.47 1.13 0.59
N GLY A 40 -13.26 1.15 0.02
CA GLY A 40 -12.34 2.29 0.02
C GLY A 40 -11.45 2.38 1.27
N ASP A 41 -11.45 1.34 2.10
CA ASP A 41 -10.52 1.22 3.23
C ASP A 41 -9.13 0.78 2.74
N GLU A 42 -8.09 1.37 3.30
CA GLU A 42 -6.69 1.05 3.02
C GLU A 42 -6.03 0.44 4.25
N ILE A 43 -5.33 -0.67 4.08
CA ILE A 43 -4.66 -1.36 5.18
C ILE A 43 -3.18 -1.56 4.88
N THR A 44 -2.32 -1.09 5.80
CA THR A 44 -0.87 -1.27 5.70
C THR A 44 -0.41 -2.52 6.43
N VAL A 45 0.39 -3.35 5.76
CA VAL A 45 0.92 -4.62 6.27
C VAL A 45 2.42 -4.73 6.07
N VAL A 46 3.09 -5.50 6.94
CA VAL A 46 4.52 -5.80 6.88
C VAL A 46 4.73 -7.05 6.01
N ALA A 47 4.73 -6.83 4.70
CA ALA A 47 4.99 -7.84 3.68
C ALA A 47 5.29 -7.13 2.36
N THR A 48 5.92 -7.83 1.42
CA THR A 48 6.06 -7.32 0.05
C THR A 48 4.76 -7.49 -0.75
N PRO A 49 4.49 -6.65 -1.78
CA PRO A 49 3.27 -6.75 -2.57
C PRO A 49 3.05 -8.14 -3.18
N VAL A 50 4.13 -8.77 -3.63
CA VAL A 50 4.12 -10.12 -4.22
C VAL A 50 3.76 -11.19 -3.18
N GLU A 51 4.25 -11.06 -1.95
CA GLU A 51 3.90 -11.97 -0.85
C GLU A 51 2.43 -11.81 -0.44
N VAL A 52 1.94 -10.58 -0.38
CA VAL A 52 0.53 -10.28 -0.09
C VAL A 52 -0.38 -10.93 -1.14
N ALA A 53 -0.10 -10.73 -2.43
CA ALA A 53 -0.87 -11.35 -3.51
C ALA A 53 -0.82 -12.88 -3.43
N ALA A 54 0.35 -13.47 -3.13
CA ALA A 54 0.51 -14.92 -3.01
C ALA A 54 -0.29 -15.52 -1.84
N GLU A 55 -0.27 -14.88 -0.67
CA GLU A 55 -1.03 -15.32 0.51
C GLU A 55 -2.55 -15.18 0.31
N LEU A 56 -2.97 -14.14 -0.39
CA LEU A 56 -4.37 -13.92 -0.78
C LEU A 56 -4.81 -14.84 -1.93
N GLY A 57 -3.87 -15.52 -2.60
CA GLY A 57 -4.14 -16.35 -3.77
C GLY A 57 -4.59 -15.55 -4.99
N LEU A 58 -4.20 -14.28 -5.05
CA LEU A 58 -4.45 -13.37 -6.15
C LEU A 58 -3.34 -13.47 -7.20
N ASP A 59 -3.64 -13.12 -8.44
CA ASP A 59 -2.61 -13.00 -9.47
C ASP A 59 -1.88 -11.66 -9.30
N PRO A 60 -0.58 -11.65 -9.00
CA PRO A 60 0.15 -10.40 -8.74
C PRO A 60 0.03 -9.39 -9.90
N LEU A 61 -0.09 -9.87 -11.14
CA LEU A 61 -0.14 -8.99 -12.31
C LEU A 61 -1.50 -8.32 -12.52
N ASP A 62 -2.55 -8.81 -11.86
CA ASP A 62 -3.89 -8.20 -11.91
C ASP A 62 -4.09 -7.13 -10.83
N PHE A 63 -3.28 -7.13 -9.77
CA PHE A 63 -3.49 -6.29 -8.58
C PHE A 63 -2.32 -5.39 -8.20
N ILE A 64 -1.09 -5.73 -8.62
CA ILE A 64 0.11 -4.91 -8.38
C ILE A 64 0.41 -4.16 -9.66
N ASP A 65 0.45 -2.82 -9.58
CA ASP A 65 0.86 -2.02 -10.74
C ASP A 65 2.38 -2.14 -10.93
N PRO A 66 2.85 -2.70 -12.06
CA PRO A 66 4.28 -2.86 -12.31
C PRO A 66 5.02 -1.53 -12.53
N ASP A 67 4.30 -0.42 -12.73
CA ASP A 67 4.88 0.91 -12.93
C ASP A 67 5.08 1.68 -11.59
N GLU A 68 4.49 1.23 -10.46
CA GLU A 68 4.68 1.87 -9.14
C GLU A 68 6.06 1.61 -8.51
N ASP A 69 6.79 0.57 -8.94
CA ASP A 69 8.14 0.25 -8.44
C ASP A 69 9.21 1.26 -8.97
N ASP A 70 8.86 2.08 -9.98
CA ASP A 70 9.76 3.06 -10.61
C ASP A 70 9.42 4.53 -10.23
N GLU A 71 8.46 4.76 -9.33
CA GLU A 71 8.24 6.11 -8.78
C GLU A 71 9.19 6.31 -7.58
N PRO A 72 10.23 7.16 -7.70
CA PRO A 72 11.04 7.51 -6.53
C PRO A 72 10.09 8.12 -5.51
N ALA A 73 10.14 7.65 -4.26
CA ALA A 73 9.44 8.26 -3.14
C ALA A 73 9.54 9.80 -3.26
N GLU A 74 8.45 10.43 -3.71
CA GLU A 74 8.33 11.88 -3.73
C GLU A 74 8.28 12.26 -2.26
N ASP A 75 9.45 12.58 -1.73
CA ASP A 75 9.69 13.23 -0.46
C ASP A 75 8.73 14.43 -0.40
N TYR A 76 7.62 14.24 0.31
CA TYR A 76 6.72 15.31 0.70
C TYR A 76 7.47 16.22 1.69
N ASP A 77 8.31 17.11 1.17
CA ASP A 77 8.72 18.32 1.86
C ASP A 77 7.82 19.46 1.34
N ASP A 78 6.66 19.57 1.97
CA ASP A 78 5.78 20.74 1.93
C ASP A 78 6.47 21.88 2.71
N GLU A 79 6.12 23.14 2.39
CA GLU A 79 6.58 24.41 3.02
C GLU A 79 7.91 24.99 2.46
N ASP A 80 7.95 26.03 1.62
CA ASP A 80 7.34 27.34 1.81
C ASP A 80 6.98 28.04 0.47
N GLU A 81 5.68 28.34 0.31
CA GLU A 81 5.17 29.41 -0.53
C GLU A 81 5.12 30.71 0.31
N ASP A 82 6.17 31.53 0.27
CA ASP A 82 6.09 32.93 0.72
C ASP A 82 6.09 33.92 -0.46
N GLY A 83 4.90 34.47 -0.68
CA GLY A 83 4.59 35.47 -1.69
C GLY A 83 5.21 36.85 -1.46
N TYR A 84 5.29 37.59 -2.57
CA TYR A 84 5.36 39.05 -2.72
C TYR A 84 5.75 39.91 -1.50
N ALA A 85 6.93 40.53 -1.57
CA ALA A 85 7.19 41.82 -0.93
C ALA A 85 7.80 42.82 -1.94
N ASP A 86 7.09 43.95 -2.06
CA ASP A 86 7.29 45.13 -2.91
C ASP A 86 8.57 45.91 -2.53
N GLU A 87 9.40 46.28 -3.53
CA GLU A 87 10.14 47.58 -3.58
C GLU A 87 10.65 47.93 -4.99
#